data_AF-A0A2E6KKF0-F1
#
_entry.id   AF-A0A2E6KKF0-F1
#
_cell.length_a   1.000
_cell.length_b   1.000
_cell.length_c   1.000
_cell.angle_alpha   90.00
_cell.angle_beta   90.00
_cell.angle_gamma   90.00
#
_symmetry.space_group_name_H-M   'P 1'
#
loop_
_entity.id
_entity.type
_entity.pdbx_description
1 polymer ?
#
loop_
_entity_poly.entity_id
_entity_poly.type
_entity_poly.pdbx_seq_one_letter_code
_entity_poly.pdbx_strand_id
1 'polypeptide(L)'
;MSNQDQFNEQECLLEFEERRYNNDVFFNALELREYDVAKSILKKDGFQLDWNRKIGGQSLFCHLFEKKLDDIVDLLLETQNEEILKEALKKSSIRKHICHSDNPKDVIEKLQNCIEPSDLVISYSFEANEVISKNNPDLIPLFQWEDNTLNTHIDDWYGMCNYAGTAIREKKWELAKALINLDNFNPLSKGSNKDDRKAAFSAYRFSKEMAKHYPEAREIQDLVLKKIEKIDPKKAKQLKSGFFGIGGHKPKI
;
A
#
# COMPACT_ATOMS: atom_id res chain seq x y z
N MET A 1 -47.53 -33.27 14.43
CA MET A 1 -47.54 -32.63 13.09
C MET A 1 -46.12 -32.22 12.79
N SER A 2 -45.51 -32.81 11.77
CA SER A 2 -44.16 -32.49 11.31
C SER A 2 -44.30 -32.02 9.86
N ASN A 3 -44.25 -30.71 9.64
CA ASN A 3 -44.07 -30.16 8.30
C ASN A 3 -42.61 -30.43 7.93
N GLN A 4 -42.36 -31.51 7.22
CA GLN A 4 -41.11 -31.65 6.48
C GLN A 4 -41.23 -30.73 5.27
N ASP A 5 -40.45 -29.65 5.26
CA ASP A 5 -40.16 -28.90 4.04
C ASP A 5 -39.67 -29.88 2.98
N GLN A 6 -40.51 -30.16 1.98
CA GLN A 6 -40.11 -30.97 0.84
C GLN A 6 -39.10 -30.15 0.04
N PHE A 7 -37.85 -30.63 -0.01
CA PHE A 7 -36.81 -30.08 -0.86
C PHE A 7 -37.30 -30.04 -2.32
N ASN A 8 -37.52 -28.85 -2.86
CA ASN A 8 -37.94 -28.65 -4.25
C ASN A 8 -36.71 -28.65 -5.16
N GLU A 9 -36.32 -29.84 -5.62
CA GLU A 9 -35.15 -30.06 -6.47
C GLU A 9 -35.19 -29.23 -7.76
N GLN A 10 -36.38 -29.00 -8.33
CA GLN A 10 -36.53 -28.33 -9.62
C GLN A 10 -36.35 -26.81 -9.52
N GLU A 11 -36.86 -26.19 -8.45
CA GLU A 11 -36.56 -24.78 -8.14
C GLU A 11 -35.07 -24.58 -7.85
N CYS A 12 -34.45 -25.52 -7.12
CA CYS A 12 -33.01 -25.48 -6.82
C CYS A 12 -32.14 -25.52 -8.09
N LEU A 13 -32.50 -26.37 -9.07
CA LEU A 13 -31.80 -26.44 -10.35
C LEU A 13 -31.96 -25.15 -11.17
N LEU A 14 -33.16 -24.58 -11.23
CA LEU A 14 -33.42 -23.33 -11.95
C LEU A 14 -32.65 -22.16 -11.34
N GLU A 15 -32.62 -22.05 -10.02
CA GLU A 15 -31.82 -21.03 -9.33
C GLU A 15 -30.32 -21.20 -9.62
N PHE A 16 -29.82 -22.43 -9.63
CA PHE A 16 -28.42 -22.71 -9.96
C PHE A 16 -28.07 -22.30 -11.40
N GLU A 17 -28.91 -22.67 -12.37
CA GLU A 17 -28.73 -22.32 -13.78
C GLU A 17 -28.79 -20.81 -14.00
N GLU A 18 -29.73 -20.12 -13.36
CA GLU A 18 -29.86 -18.66 -13.44
C GLU A 18 -28.64 -17.96 -12.85
N ARG A 19 -28.14 -18.41 -11.68
CA ARG A 19 -26.91 -17.86 -11.07
C ARG A 19 -25.72 -18.03 -11.99
N ARG A 20 -25.55 -19.21 -12.60
CA ARG A 20 -24.47 -19.48 -13.55
C ARG A 20 -24.58 -18.59 -14.77
N TYR A 21 -25.77 -18.50 -15.36
CA TYR A 21 -26.04 -17.68 -16.54
C TYR A 21 -25.77 -16.19 -16.28
N ASN A 22 -26.27 -15.64 -15.17
CA ASN A 22 -26.04 -14.24 -14.84
C ASN A 22 -24.54 -13.94 -14.64
N ASN A 23 -23.77 -14.86 -14.05
CA ASN A 23 -22.32 -14.73 -13.98
C ASN A 23 -21.67 -14.81 -15.38
N ASP A 24 -22.08 -15.75 -16.24
CA ASP A 24 -21.59 -15.81 -17.62
C ASP A 24 -21.80 -14.48 -18.37
N VAL A 25 -22.99 -13.91 -18.26
CA VAL A 25 -23.32 -12.62 -18.89
C VAL A 25 -22.50 -11.48 -18.30
N PHE A 26 -22.35 -11.40 -16.97
CA PHE A 26 -21.56 -10.36 -16.31
C PHE A 26 -20.09 -10.40 -16.75
N PHE A 27 -19.45 -11.58 -16.70
CA PHE A 27 -18.05 -11.72 -17.05
C PHE A 27 -17.81 -11.49 -18.56
N ASN A 28 -18.70 -11.97 -19.44
CA ASN A 28 -18.61 -11.70 -20.87
C ASN A 28 -18.79 -10.20 -21.17
N ALA A 29 -19.68 -9.51 -20.47
CA ALA A 29 -19.87 -8.07 -20.63
C ALA A 29 -18.59 -7.30 -20.28
N LEU A 30 -17.87 -7.69 -19.22
CA LEU A 30 -16.57 -7.11 -18.89
C LEU A 30 -15.51 -7.36 -19.97
N GLU A 31 -15.43 -8.59 -20.51
CA GLU A 31 -14.50 -8.92 -21.60
C GLU A 31 -14.76 -8.14 -22.89
N LEU A 32 -16.05 -7.98 -23.23
CA LEU A 32 -16.51 -7.26 -24.41
C LEU A 32 -16.56 -5.74 -24.22
N ARG A 33 -16.24 -5.24 -23.01
CA ARG A 33 -16.30 -3.82 -22.62
C ARG A 33 -17.70 -3.22 -22.65
N GLU A 34 -18.71 -4.06 -22.51
CA GLU A 34 -20.12 -3.68 -22.40
C GLU A 34 -20.45 -3.33 -20.93
N TYR A 35 -19.80 -2.29 -20.41
CA TYR A 35 -19.82 -1.98 -18.97
C TYR A 35 -21.22 -1.64 -18.44
N ASP A 36 -22.09 -1.04 -19.24
CA ASP A 36 -23.46 -0.76 -18.82
C ASP A 36 -24.30 -2.03 -18.68
N VAL A 37 -24.00 -3.07 -19.48
CA VAL A 37 -24.58 -4.40 -19.31
C VAL A 37 -24.09 -5.01 -18.01
N ALA A 38 -22.78 -4.96 -17.74
CA ALA A 38 -22.21 -5.46 -16.49
C ALA A 38 -22.85 -4.80 -15.25
N LYS A 39 -23.00 -3.46 -15.27
CA LYS A 39 -23.70 -2.70 -14.21
C LYS A 39 -25.17 -3.11 -14.06
N SER A 40 -25.85 -3.37 -15.17
CA SER A 40 -27.25 -3.78 -15.15
C SER A 40 -27.42 -5.17 -14.53
N ILE A 41 -26.48 -6.10 -14.78
CA ILE A 41 -26.49 -7.42 -14.13
C ILE A 41 -26.22 -7.29 -12.63
N LEU A 42 -25.25 -6.46 -12.22
CA LEU A 42 -24.95 -6.24 -10.79
C LEU A 42 -26.14 -5.72 -9.98
N LYS A 43 -27.01 -4.92 -10.61
CA LYS A 43 -28.20 -4.34 -9.97
C LYS A 43 -29.40 -5.28 -9.93
N LYS A 44 -29.31 -6.51 -10.47
CA LYS A 44 -30.41 -7.47 -10.39
C LYS A 44 -30.58 -7.97 -8.95
N ASP A 45 -31.82 -7.99 -8.48
CA ASP A 45 -32.16 -8.56 -7.18
C ASP A 45 -31.70 -10.02 -7.09
N GLY A 46 -31.01 -10.37 -6.00
CA GLY A 46 -30.51 -11.73 -5.77
C GLY A 46 -29.31 -12.13 -6.63
N PHE A 47 -28.67 -11.20 -7.37
CA PHE A 47 -27.43 -11.51 -8.08
C PHE A 47 -26.33 -11.92 -7.10
N GLN A 48 -25.79 -13.13 -7.28
CA GLN A 48 -24.68 -13.67 -6.51
C GLN A 48 -23.44 -13.74 -7.38
N LEU A 49 -22.44 -12.93 -7.05
CA LEU A 49 -21.20 -12.87 -7.80
C LEU A 49 -20.30 -14.09 -7.53
N ASP A 50 -19.89 -14.79 -8.60
CA ASP A 50 -18.77 -15.72 -8.57
C ASP A 50 -17.44 -14.97 -8.73
N TRP A 51 -16.92 -14.46 -7.61
CA TRP A 51 -15.70 -13.66 -7.57
C TRP A 51 -14.41 -14.46 -7.85
N ASN A 52 -14.48 -15.79 -7.83
CA ASN A 52 -13.33 -16.66 -8.12
C ASN A 52 -13.10 -16.83 -9.62
N ARG A 53 -14.10 -16.53 -10.44
CA ARG A 53 -13.97 -16.56 -11.88
C ARG A 53 -12.97 -15.51 -12.37
N LYS A 54 -12.23 -15.90 -13.40
CA LYS A 54 -11.16 -15.09 -13.99
C LYS A 54 -11.59 -14.49 -15.32
N ILE A 55 -11.07 -13.30 -15.61
CA ILE A 55 -11.22 -12.60 -16.89
C ILE A 55 -9.85 -12.60 -17.56
N GLY A 56 -9.71 -13.27 -18.70
CA GLY A 56 -8.41 -13.38 -19.37
C GLY A 56 -7.27 -13.90 -18.48
N GLY A 57 -7.58 -14.73 -17.47
CA GLY A 57 -6.61 -15.27 -16.50
C GLY A 57 -6.34 -14.39 -15.25
N GLN A 58 -6.91 -13.19 -15.18
CA GLN A 58 -6.81 -12.28 -14.02
C GLN A 58 -8.04 -12.42 -13.11
N SER A 59 -7.92 -12.09 -11.82
CA SER A 59 -9.09 -11.95 -10.95
C SER A 59 -9.95 -10.77 -11.39
N LEU A 60 -11.24 -10.79 -11.04
CA LEU A 60 -12.18 -9.69 -11.31
C LEU A 60 -11.60 -8.33 -10.87
N PHE A 61 -11.17 -8.20 -9.62
CA PHE A 61 -10.65 -6.93 -9.11
C PHE A 61 -9.38 -6.45 -9.82
N CYS A 62 -8.46 -7.35 -10.19
CA CYS A 62 -7.29 -6.96 -10.98
C CYS A 62 -7.73 -6.37 -12.34
N HIS A 63 -8.70 -7.02 -13.00
CA HIS A 63 -9.23 -6.54 -14.27
C HIS A 63 -9.91 -5.17 -14.12
N LEU A 64 -10.78 -5.00 -13.11
CA LEU A 64 -11.50 -3.74 -12.89
C LEU A 64 -10.55 -2.58 -12.61
N PHE A 65 -9.52 -2.78 -11.77
CA PHE A 65 -8.52 -1.74 -11.48
C PHE A 65 -7.62 -1.44 -12.69
N GLU A 66 -7.20 -2.47 -13.46
CA GLU A 66 -6.41 -2.26 -14.68
C GLU A 66 -7.22 -1.48 -15.74
N LYS A 67 -8.52 -1.74 -15.85
CA LYS A 67 -9.42 -1.08 -16.79
C LYS A 67 -10.07 0.21 -16.26
N LYS A 68 -9.73 0.63 -15.02
CA LYS A 68 -10.23 1.86 -14.39
C LYS A 68 -11.76 1.92 -14.31
N LEU A 69 -12.37 0.80 -13.95
CA LEU A 69 -13.82 0.64 -13.87
C LEU A 69 -14.32 0.91 -12.44
N ASP A 70 -14.00 2.11 -11.94
CA ASP A 70 -14.26 2.51 -10.55
C ASP A 70 -15.77 2.50 -10.22
N ASP A 71 -16.63 2.75 -11.21
CA ASP A 71 -18.09 2.70 -11.05
C ASP A 71 -18.64 1.27 -10.85
N ILE A 72 -18.04 0.28 -11.51
CA ILE A 72 -18.34 -1.14 -11.28
C ILE A 72 -17.79 -1.57 -9.92
N VAL A 73 -16.61 -1.09 -9.53
CA VAL A 73 -16.08 -1.32 -8.18
C VAL A 73 -17.03 -0.75 -7.14
N ASP A 74 -17.49 0.49 -7.28
CA ASP A 74 -18.45 1.12 -6.37
C ASP A 74 -19.74 0.31 -6.26
N LEU A 75 -20.31 -0.12 -7.39
CA LEU A 75 -21.49 -0.98 -7.37
C LEU A 75 -21.23 -2.32 -6.68
N LEU A 76 -20.07 -2.94 -6.89
CA LEU A 76 -19.70 -4.16 -6.17
C LEU A 76 -19.58 -3.94 -4.66
N LEU A 77 -19.02 -2.80 -4.23
CA LEU A 77 -18.94 -2.42 -2.82
C LEU A 77 -20.31 -2.18 -2.20
N GLU A 78 -21.25 -1.62 -2.97
CA GLU A 78 -22.63 -1.35 -2.51
C GLU A 78 -23.52 -2.59 -2.51
N THR A 79 -23.32 -3.53 -3.45
CA THR A 79 -24.28 -4.61 -3.73
C THR A 79 -23.85 -5.99 -3.23
N GLN A 80 -22.57 -6.21 -2.93
CA GLN A 80 -22.06 -7.54 -2.59
C GLN A 80 -21.50 -7.61 -1.18
N ASN A 81 -21.63 -8.80 -0.58
CA ASN A 81 -21.23 -9.11 0.79
C ASN A 81 -19.77 -8.67 1.06
N GLU A 82 -19.59 -7.78 2.04
CA GLU A 82 -18.29 -7.24 2.47
C GLU A 82 -17.21 -8.33 2.64
N GLU A 83 -17.60 -9.55 2.99
CA GLU A 83 -16.69 -10.67 3.23
C GLU A 83 -15.90 -11.08 1.98
N ILE A 84 -16.54 -11.12 0.81
CA ILE A 84 -15.87 -11.45 -0.46
C ILE A 84 -14.83 -10.39 -0.82
N LEU A 85 -15.16 -9.13 -0.56
CA LEU A 85 -14.26 -7.99 -0.74
C LEU A 85 -13.08 -8.06 0.22
N LYS A 86 -13.34 -8.34 1.50
CA LYS A 86 -12.31 -8.58 2.52
C LYS A 86 -11.31 -9.65 2.08
N GLU A 87 -11.80 -10.77 1.56
CA GLU A 87 -10.93 -11.87 1.11
C GLU A 87 -10.13 -11.54 -0.15
N ALA A 88 -10.72 -10.84 -1.12
CA ALA A 88 -10.03 -10.43 -2.33
C ALA A 88 -8.87 -9.47 -2.01
N LEU A 89 -9.09 -8.51 -1.10
CA LEU A 89 -8.14 -7.45 -0.78
C LEU A 89 -6.95 -7.89 0.06
N LYS A 90 -7.05 -9.03 0.75
CA LYS A 90 -5.92 -9.68 1.41
C LYS A 90 -4.83 -10.14 0.42
N LYS A 91 -5.15 -10.28 -0.88
CA LYS A 91 -4.19 -10.73 -1.90
C LYS A 91 -3.29 -9.57 -2.35
N SER A 92 -1.97 -9.75 -2.19
CA SER A 92 -0.95 -8.78 -2.60
C SER A 92 -1.03 -8.38 -4.08
N SER A 93 -1.45 -9.32 -4.95
CA SER A 93 -1.68 -9.04 -6.37
C SER A 93 -2.76 -7.98 -6.60
N ILE A 94 -3.81 -7.94 -5.78
CA ILE A 94 -4.90 -6.97 -5.91
C ILE A 94 -4.46 -5.60 -5.39
N ARG A 95 -3.77 -5.54 -4.25
CA ARG A 95 -3.22 -4.27 -3.71
C ARG A 95 -2.24 -3.59 -4.65
N LYS A 96 -1.44 -4.37 -5.38
CA LYS A 96 -0.62 -3.84 -6.48
C LYS A 96 -1.45 -3.15 -7.56
N HIS A 97 -2.56 -3.75 -8.00
CA HIS A 97 -3.39 -3.17 -9.06
C HIS A 97 -4.16 -1.94 -8.58
N ILE A 98 -4.54 -1.89 -7.29
CA ILE A 98 -5.13 -0.68 -6.69
C ILE A 98 -4.19 0.52 -6.85
N CYS A 99 -2.88 0.35 -6.61
CA CYS A 99 -1.90 1.42 -6.81
C CYS A 99 -1.78 1.88 -8.28
N HIS A 100 -2.34 1.14 -9.24
CA HIS A 100 -2.35 1.46 -10.67
C HIS A 100 -3.68 2.04 -11.16
N SER A 101 -4.71 2.16 -10.31
CA SER A 101 -5.95 2.84 -10.69
C SER A 101 -5.71 4.34 -10.89
N ASP A 102 -6.70 5.04 -11.49
CA ASP A 102 -6.63 6.49 -11.67
C ASP A 102 -6.76 7.25 -10.35
N ASN A 103 -7.57 6.72 -9.42
CA ASN A 103 -7.81 7.30 -8.10
C ASN A 103 -7.48 6.29 -6.99
N PRO A 104 -6.19 5.92 -6.81
CA PRO A 104 -5.79 4.88 -5.86
C PRO A 104 -6.17 5.24 -4.42
N LYS A 105 -6.16 6.53 -4.06
CA LYS A 105 -6.56 7.02 -2.74
C LYS A 105 -8.03 6.72 -2.46
N ASP A 106 -8.94 7.20 -3.31
CA ASP A 106 -10.38 7.01 -3.16
C ASP A 106 -10.75 5.53 -3.11
N VAL A 107 -10.11 4.72 -3.95
CA VAL A 107 -10.29 3.26 -3.91
C VAL A 107 -9.86 2.73 -2.54
N ILE A 108 -8.66 3.03 -2.05
CA ILE A 108 -8.19 2.52 -0.76
C ILE A 108 -9.06 3.03 0.40
N GLU A 109 -9.48 4.29 0.41
CA GLU A 109 -10.34 4.87 1.45
C GLU A 109 -11.72 4.21 1.48
N LYS A 110 -12.34 3.99 0.32
CA LYS A 110 -13.59 3.22 0.22
C LYS A 110 -13.40 1.81 0.75
N LEU A 111 -12.27 1.19 0.42
CA LEU A 111 -11.94 -0.15 0.88
C LEU A 111 -11.67 -0.20 2.38
N GLN A 112 -11.01 0.78 2.98
CA GLN A 112 -10.74 0.85 4.42
C GLN A 112 -12.02 0.83 5.28
N ASN A 113 -13.17 1.26 4.75
CA ASN A 113 -14.45 1.10 5.43
C ASN A 113 -14.93 -0.36 5.46
N CYS A 114 -14.41 -1.20 4.57
CA CYS A 114 -14.78 -2.58 4.36
C CYS A 114 -13.71 -3.58 4.81
N ILE A 115 -12.50 -3.17 5.20
CA ILE A 115 -11.43 -4.08 5.68
C ILE A 115 -10.78 -3.53 6.94
N GLU A 116 -10.35 -4.43 7.82
CA GLU A 116 -9.56 -4.05 8.99
C GLU A 116 -8.22 -3.43 8.53
N PRO A 117 -7.73 -2.36 9.18
CA PRO A 117 -6.44 -1.75 8.83
C PRO A 117 -5.27 -2.75 8.79
N SER A 118 -5.35 -3.83 9.58
CA SER A 118 -4.38 -4.92 9.60
C SER A 118 -4.32 -5.77 8.33
N ASP A 119 -5.28 -5.65 7.43
CA ASP A 119 -5.30 -6.36 6.15
C ASP A 119 -4.59 -5.58 5.02
N LEU A 120 -4.31 -4.28 5.23
CA LEU A 120 -3.56 -3.41 4.30
C LEU A 120 -2.09 -3.27 4.71
N VAL A 121 -1.44 -4.39 5.00
CA VAL A 121 -0.03 -4.41 5.43
C VAL A 121 0.91 -4.53 4.23
N ILE A 122 1.83 -3.58 4.13
CA ILE A 122 2.99 -3.61 3.24
C ILE A 122 4.13 -4.33 3.97
N SER A 123 4.20 -5.64 3.74
CA SER A 123 5.18 -6.55 4.36
C SER A 123 6.33 -6.95 3.42
N TYR A 124 6.27 -6.56 2.14
CA TYR A 124 7.29 -6.90 1.15
C TYR A 124 7.83 -5.66 0.43
N SER A 125 9.14 -5.65 0.17
CA SER A 125 9.83 -4.57 -0.54
C SER A 125 9.28 -4.33 -1.94
N PHE A 126 8.88 -5.38 -2.66
CA PHE A 126 8.25 -5.25 -3.98
C PHE A 126 6.95 -4.44 -3.91
N GLU A 127 6.12 -4.64 -2.90
CA GLU A 127 4.85 -3.91 -2.73
C GLU A 127 5.10 -2.45 -2.34
N ALA A 128 6.06 -2.22 -1.45
CA ALA A 128 6.53 -0.88 -1.10
C ALA A 128 7.04 -0.09 -2.32
N ASN A 129 7.82 -0.74 -3.21
CA ASN A 129 8.29 -0.13 -4.46
C ASN A 129 7.12 0.35 -5.34
N GLU A 130 6.04 -0.42 -5.44
CA GLU A 130 4.87 -0.04 -6.24
C GLU A 130 4.19 1.21 -5.68
N VAL A 131 3.93 1.27 -4.37
CA VAL A 131 3.32 2.44 -3.71
C VAL A 131 4.19 3.69 -3.89
N ILE A 132 5.50 3.55 -3.71
CA ILE A 132 6.46 4.66 -3.74
C ILE A 132 6.72 5.14 -5.17
N SER A 133 6.67 4.24 -6.16
CA SER A 133 6.85 4.58 -7.58
C SER A 133 5.84 5.63 -8.08
N LYS A 134 4.65 5.68 -7.47
CA LYS A 134 3.60 6.64 -7.81
C LYS A 134 3.93 8.08 -7.40
N ASN A 135 4.93 8.26 -6.54
CA ASN A 135 5.31 9.57 -6.02
C ASN A 135 4.11 10.35 -5.43
N ASN A 136 3.17 9.63 -4.84
CA ASN A 136 1.97 10.20 -4.25
C ASN A 136 2.04 10.06 -2.71
N PRO A 137 2.41 11.13 -1.97
CA PRO A 137 2.57 11.07 -0.52
C PRO A 137 1.28 10.72 0.21
N ASP A 138 0.11 11.01 -0.37
CA ASP A 138 -1.20 10.73 0.23
C ASP A 138 -1.50 9.24 0.33
N LEU A 139 -0.85 8.40 -0.47
CA LEU A 139 -1.02 6.95 -0.39
C LEU A 139 -0.29 6.32 0.79
N ILE A 140 0.81 6.94 1.24
CA ILE A 140 1.65 6.42 2.31
C ILE A 140 0.89 6.15 3.62
N PRO A 141 0.07 7.08 4.15
CA PRO A 141 -0.66 6.84 5.40
C PRO A 141 -1.82 5.85 5.27
N LEU A 142 -2.24 5.48 4.05
CA LEU A 142 -3.36 4.56 3.83
C LEU A 142 -2.99 3.08 4.03
N PHE A 143 -1.69 2.80 4.11
CA PHE A 143 -1.18 1.45 4.33
C PHE A 143 -0.53 1.32 5.70
N GLN A 144 -0.62 0.12 6.29
CA GLN A 144 0.20 -0.25 7.43
C GLN A 144 1.57 -0.73 6.93
N TRP A 145 2.65 -0.14 7.44
CA TRP A 145 4.02 -0.46 7.00
C TRP A 145 4.74 -1.31 8.04
N GLU A 146 5.33 -2.44 7.63
CA GLU A 146 6.20 -3.18 8.54
C GLU A 146 7.54 -2.45 8.77
N ASP A 147 8.05 -2.49 10.01
CA ASP A 147 9.31 -1.87 10.42
C ASP A 147 10.48 -2.32 9.52
N ASN A 148 10.58 -3.63 9.27
CA ASN A 148 11.63 -4.17 8.41
C ASN A 148 11.51 -3.62 6.98
N THR A 149 10.32 -3.57 6.39
CA THR A 149 10.15 -3.06 5.02
C THR A 149 10.50 -1.58 4.91
N LEU A 150 10.15 -0.77 5.89
CA LEU A 150 10.37 0.67 5.85
C LEU A 150 11.83 1.07 6.12
N ASN A 151 12.55 0.29 6.94
CA ASN A 151 13.86 0.67 7.48
C ASN A 151 15.03 -0.16 6.95
N THR A 152 14.79 -1.26 6.23
CA THR A 152 15.86 -2.05 5.59
C THR A 152 16.37 -1.37 4.32
N HIS A 153 17.52 -1.87 3.84
CA HIS A 153 18.08 -1.41 2.59
C HIS A 153 17.23 -1.85 1.40
N ILE A 154 17.08 -0.95 0.44
CA ILE A 154 16.70 -1.27 -0.93
C ILE A 154 17.97 -1.28 -1.77
N ASP A 155 18.09 -2.27 -2.65
CA ASP A 155 19.16 -2.33 -3.64
C ASP A 155 18.94 -1.19 -4.66
N ASP A 156 19.60 -0.07 -4.40
CA ASP A 156 19.66 1.11 -5.25
C ASP A 156 21.07 1.23 -5.86
N TRP A 157 21.14 1.62 -7.14
CA TRP A 157 22.36 1.99 -7.88
C TRP A 157 23.28 2.95 -7.13
N TYR A 158 22.74 3.73 -6.21
CA TYR A 158 23.47 4.74 -5.46
C TYR A 158 23.86 4.34 -4.03
N GLY A 159 23.76 3.06 -3.69
CA GLY A 159 24.20 2.48 -2.42
C GLY A 159 23.07 2.30 -1.38
N MET A 160 23.45 1.86 -0.18
CA MET A 160 22.52 1.44 0.87
C MET A 160 21.68 2.60 1.40
N CYS A 161 20.40 2.61 1.03
CA CYS A 161 19.41 3.57 1.50
C CYS A 161 18.08 2.87 1.78
N ASN A 162 17.23 3.51 2.59
CA ASN A 162 15.83 3.12 2.72
C ASN A 162 14.97 4.07 1.86
N TYR A 163 13.67 3.78 1.77
CA TYR A 163 12.73 4.55 0.95
C TYR A 163 12.73 6.06 1.23
N ALA A 164 12.78 6.46 2.51
CA ALA A 164 12.86 7.87 2.88
C ALA A 164 14.18 8.50 2.39
N GLY A 165 15.29 7.79 2.51
CA GLY A 165 16.59 8.21 1.99
C GLY A 165 16.59 8.40 0.47
N THR A 166 16.00 7.45 -0.28
CA THR A 166 15.84 7.56 -1.75
C THR A 166 15.00 8.78 -2.12
N ALA A 167 13.84 8.96 -1.47
CA ALA A 167 12.96 10.11 -1.73
C ALA A 167 13.67 11.46 -1.50
N ILE A 168 14.49 11.58 -0.45
CA ILE A 168 15.29 12.79 -0.18
C ILE A 168 16.27 13.07 -1.34
N ARG A 169 16.98 12.04 -1.80
CA ARG A 169 17.98 12.20 -2.88
C ARG A 169 17.36 12.60 -4.20
N GLU A 170 16.20 12.03 -4.50
CA GLU A 170 15.41 12.37 -5.68
C GLU A 170 14.64 13.69 -5.53
N LYS A 171 14.81 14.40 -4.41
CA LYS A 171 14.12 15.66 -4.09
C LYS A 171 12.59 15.52 -4.05
N LYS A 172 12.10 14.33 -3.75
CA LYS A 172 10.68 14.02 -3.50
C LYS A 172 10.33 14.35 -2.04
N TRP A 173 10.37 15.64 -1.71
CA TRP A 173 10.33 16.12 -0.32
C TRP A 173 9.08 15.69 0.45
N GLU A 174 7.91 15.84 -0.16
CA GLU A 174 6.64 15.49 0.50
C GLU A 174 6.50 13.99 0.71
N LEU A 175 6.98 13.18 -0.24
CA LEU A 175 7.05 11.72 -0.08
C LEU A 175 7.98 11.32 1.07
N ALA A 176 9.15 11.96 1.17
CA ALA A 176 10.08 11.72 2.28
C ALA A 176 9.45 12.10 3.64
N LYS A 177 8.77 13.25 3.72
CA LYS A 177 8.04 13.68 4.92
C LYS A 177 6.96 12.66 5.31
N ALA A 178 6.16 12.20 4.34
CA ALA A 178 5.12 11.20 4.57
C ALA A 178 5.70 9.89 5.15
N LEU A 179 6.78 9.37 4.54
CA LEU A 179 7.46 8.16 5.00
C LEU A 179 8.06 8.31 6.41
N ILE A 180 8.69 9.45 6.72
CA ILE A 180 9.31 9.71 8.03
C ILE A 180 8.25 9.84 9.13
N ASN A 181 7.07 10.37 8.80
CA ASN A 181 6.00 10.57 9.76
C ASN A 181 5.35 9.26 10.21
N LEU A 182 5.42 8.19 9.41
CA LEU A 182 4.95 6.85 9.80
C LEU A 182 5.49 6.43 11.16
N ASP A 183 4.64 5.80 11.99
CA ASP A 183 5.02 5.42 13.36
C ASP A 183 6.12 4.37 13.40
N ASN A 184 6.12 3.45 12.44
CA ASN A 184 7.11 2.39 12.32
C ASN A 184 8.42 2.87 11.67
N PHE A 185 8.54 4.15 11.28
CA PHE A 185 9.81 4.69 10.79
C PHE A 185 10.82 4.79 11.93
N ASN A 186 11.94 4.07 11.80
CA ASN A 186 12.99 3.99 12.80
C ASN A 186 14.36 4.30 12.19
N PRO A 187 14.84 5.55 12.30
CA PRO A 187 16.14 5.95 11.74
C PRO A 187 17.35 5.33 12.46
N LEU A 188 17.11 4.60 13.55
CA LEU A 188 18.11 3.84 14.32
C LEU A 188 17.81 2.34 14.32
N SER A 189 17.02 1.84 13.36
CA SER A 189 16.70 0.41 13.27
C SER A 189 17.97 -0.43 13.30
N LYS A 190 17.94 -1.49 14.11
CA LYS A 190 19.09 -2.38 14.29
C LYS A 190 19.29 -3.33 13.11
N GLY A 191 18.32 -3.41 12.20
CA GLY A 191 18.36 -4.23 10.99
C GLY A 191 18.70 -5.70 11.27
N SER A 192 18.83 -6.49 10.20
CA SER A 192 19.38 -7.85 10.32
C SER A 192 20.90 -7.85 10.10
N ASN A 193 21.44 -6.85 9.39
CA ASN A 193 22.86 -6.77 9.08
C ASN A 193 23.45 -5.34 9.21
N LYS A 194 24.74 -5.16 8.87
CA LYS A 194 25.43 -3.86 8.94
C LYS A 194 24.87 -2.85 7.93
N ASP A 195 24.35 -3.32 6.82
CA ASP A 195 23.94 -2.51 5.69
C ASP A 195 22.51 -1.98 5.89
N ASP A 196 21.62 -2.78 6.47
CA ASP A 196 20.33 -2.34 7.01
C ASP A 196 20.49 -1.20 8.02
N ARG A 197 21.44 -1.33 8.94
CA ARG A 197 21.72 -0.29 9.94
C ARG A 197 22.16 1.03 9.31
N LYS A 198 22.90 0.97 8.20
CA LYS A 198 23.28 2.17 7.44
C LYS A 198 22.10 2.74 6.67
N ALA A 199 21.28 1.88 6.07
CA ALA A 199 20.10 2.25 5.31
C ALA A 199 19.05 2.95 6.18
N ALA A 200 18.76 2.43 7.38
CA ALA A 200 17.87 3.06 8.35
C ALA A 200 18.28 4.52 8.66
N PHE A 201 19.58 4.76 8.83
CA PHE A 201 20.12 6.10 9.13
C PHE A 201 20.25 7.01 7.88
N SER A 202 19.98 6.49 6.68
CA SER A 202 20.24 7.20 5.42
C SER A 202 19.41 8.49 5.29
N ALA A 203 18.16 8.50 5.78
CA ALA A 203 17.31 9.68 5.75
C ALA A 203 17.94 10.88 6.49
N TYR A 204 18.52 10.65 7.69
CA TYR A 204 19.25 11.71 8.39
C TYR A 204 20.52 12.13 7.64
N ARG A 205 21.29 11.15 7.15
CA ARG A 205 22.57 11.42 6.46
C ARG A 205 22.35 12.29 5.23
N PHE A 206 21.40 11.93 4.37
CA PHE A 206 21.13 12.65 3.12
C PHE A 206 20.46 14.00 3.37
N SER A 207 19.49 14.09 4.29
CA SER A 207 18.89 15.39 4.63
C SER A 207 19.91 16.37 5.18
N LYS A 208 20.83 15.93 6.06
CA LYS A 208 21.93 16.76 6.55
C LYS A 208 22.87 17.24 5.44
N GLU A 209 23.19 16.37 4.48
CA GLU A 209 24.04 16.73 3.34
C GLU A 209 23.36 17.81 2.47
N MET A 210 22.07 17.64 2.21
CA MET A 210 21.28 18.51 1.33
C MET A 210 20.79 19.80 2.01
N ALA A 211 20.66 19.85 3.34
CA ALA A 211 20.16 21.00 4.11
C ALA A 211 21.02 22.28 3.99
N LYS A 212 22.22 22.17 3.42
CA LYS A 212 23.07 23.30 3.03
C LYS A 212 22.54 24.05 1.80
N HIS A 213 21.80 23.36 0.94
CA HIS A 213 21.37 23.84 -0.36
C HIS A 213 19.85 23.94 -0.50
N TYR A 214 19.10 23.13 0.27
CA TYR A 214 17.64 23.03 0.15
C TYR A 214 16.98 23.22 1.52
N PRO A 215 16.09 24.23 1.69
CA PRO A 215 15.32 24.42 2.92
C PRO A 215 14.47 23.20 3.30
N GLU A 216 13.87 22.53 2.32
CA GLU A 216 13.02 21.35 2.52
C GLU A 216 13.80 20.20 3.13
N ALA A 217 15.08 20.04 2.74
CA ALA A 217 15.97 19.05 3.35
C ALA A 217 16.28 19.38 4.82
N ARG A 218 16.26 20.66 5.23
CA ARG A 218 16.43 21.06 6.63
C ARG A 218 15.20 20.68 7.45
N GLU A 219 13.99 20.95 6.93
CA GLU A 219 12.74 20.52 7.58
C GLU A 219 12.72 19.00 7.78
N ILE A 220 13.11 18.25 6.75
CA ILE A 220 13.22 16.79 6.82
C ILE A 220 14.27 16.36 7.84
N GLN A 221 15.44 17.00 7.87
CA GLN A 221 16.47 16.73 8.86
C GLN A 221 15.93 16.90 10.29
N ASP A 222 15.16 17.97 10.55
CA ASP A 222 14.55 18.25 11.84
C ASP A 222 13.49 17.20 12.21
N LEU A 223 12.68 16.75 11.26
CA LEU A 223 11.73 15.64 11.46
C LEU A 223 12.44 14.35 11.86
N VAL A 224 13.52 13.98 11.16
CA VAL A 224 14.30 12.78 11.49
C VAL A 224 14.96 12.92 12.86
N LEU A 225 15.53 14.10 13.17
CA LEU A 225 16.11 14.37 14.49
C LEU A 225 15.08 14.26 15.61
N LYS A 226 13.84 14.71 15.39
CA LYS A 226 12.74 14.56 16.34
C LYS A 226 12.38 13.09 16.57
N LYS A 227 12.36 12.26 15.53
CA LYS A 227 12.18 10.79 15.66
C LYS A 227 13.35 10.16 16.42
N ILE A 228 14.60 10.52 16.11
CA ILE A 228 15.80 10.05 16.84
C ILE A 228 15.73 10.48 18.31
N GLU A 229 15.34 11.71 18.62
CA GLU A 229 15.26 12.22 19.99
C GLU A 229 14.25 11.46 20.85
N LYS A 230 13.16 10.97 20.26
CA LYS A 230 12.21 10.09 20.94
C LYS A 230 12.80 8.71 21.27
N ILE A 231 13.67 8.18 20.41
CA ILE A 231 14.25 6.83 20.53
C ILE A 231 15.51 6.85 21.42
N ASP A 232 16.43 7.77 21.14
CA ASP A 232 17.69 7.98 21.85
C ASP A 232 18.01 9.49 21.96
N PRO A 233 17.59 10.14 23.06
CA PRO A 233 17.85 11.57 23.30
C PRO A 233 19.34 11.91 23.36
N LYS A 234 20.19 10.99 23.83
CA LYS A 234 21.65 11.22 23.91
C LYS A 234 22.23 11.28 22.51
N LYS A 235 21.83 10.35 21.64
CA LYS A 235 22.24 10.35 20.23
C LYS A 235 21.76 11.60 19.49
N ALA A 236 20.51 12.01 19.69
CA ALA A 236 19.99 13.25 19.10
C ALA A 236 20.81 14.48 19.50
N LYS A 237 21.17 14.62 20.79
CA LYS A 237 22.04 15.70 21.26
C LYS A 237 23.41 15.71 20.58
N GLN A 238 24.05 14.54 20.44
CA GLN A 238 25.34 14.41 19.74
C GLN A 238 25.24 14.82 18.26
N LEU A 239 24.14 14.44 17.62
CA LEU A 239 23.91 14.77 16.20
C LEU A 239 23.65 16.27 16.01
N LYS A 240 22.84 16.89 16.89
CA LYS A 240 22.54 18.33 16.89
C LYS A 240 23.78 19.18 17.16
N SER A 241 24.67 18.76 18.05
CA SER A 241 25.90 19.50 18.38
C SER A 241 27.01 19.36 17.33
N GLY A 242 26.83 18.50 16.32
CA GLY A 242 27.89 18.18 15.35
C GLY A 242 29.06 17.41 15.97
N PHE A 243 28.98 17.03 17.24
CA PHE A 243 30.04 16.41 18.02
C PHE A 243 30.03 14.90 17.81
N PHE A 244 30.49 14.46 16.64
CA PHE A 244 31.18 13.17 16.58
C PHE A 244 32.56 13.45 17.15
N GLY A 245 32.98 12.75 18.21
CA GLY A 245 34.31 12.93 18.78
C GLY A 245 35.38 12.77 17.70
N ILE A 246 35.81 13.88 17.12
CA ILE A 246 37.01 13.96 16.31
C ILE A 246 38.13 14.00 17.34
N GLY A 247 38.94 12.94 17.33
CA GLY A 247 40.24 12.95 17.98
C GLY A 247 40.99 14.21 17.58
N GLY A 248 41.03 15.17 18.49
CA GLY A 248 41.92 16.31 18.43
C GLY A 248 43.34 15.87 18.72
N HIS A 249 43.94 15.05 17.86
CA HIS A 249 45.39 15.03 17.72
C HIS A 249 45.74 15.98 16.59
N LYS A 250 45.88 17.27 16.92
CA LYS A 250 46.81 18.11 16.17
C LYS A 250 48.21 17.50 16.41
N PRO A 251 48.99 17.17 15.37
CA PRO A 251 50.41 16.93 15.59
C PRO A 251 50.99 18.23 16.17
N LYS A 252 51.73 18.09 17.28
CA LYS A 252 52.60 19.18 17.75
C LYS A 252 53.60 19.44 16.61
N ILE A 253 53.48 20.60 15.98
CA ILE A 253 54.58 21.22 15.24
C ILE A 253 55.31 22.11 16.25
#